data_AF-A0A2D9J752-F1
#
_entry.id   AF-A0A2D9J752-F1
#
_cell.length_a   1.000
_cell.length_b   1.000
_cell.length_c   1.000
_cell.angle_alpha   90.00
_cell.angle_beta   90.00
_cell.angle_gamma   90.00
#
_symmetry.space_group_name_H-M   'P 1'
#
loop_
_entity.id
_entity.type
_entity.pdbx_description
1 polymer ?
#
loop_
_entity_poly.entity_id
_entity_poly.type
_entity_poly.pdbx_seq_one_letter_code
_entity_poly.pdbx_strand_id
1 'polypeptide(L)' 'MKISVVILNYNVRFFLELCLQSVKASLKGISSEIIVIDNNSSDDSCAMVKS' A
#
# COMPACT_ATOMS: atom_id res chain seq x y z
N MET A 1 15.22 -7.27 7.69
CA MET A 1 14.21 -6.20 7.52
C MET A 1 14.53 -5.04 8.47
N LYS A 2 14.40 -3.78 8.04
CA LYS A 2 14.66 -2.57 8.87
C LYS A 2 13.40 -1.75 9.17
N ILE A 3 12.44 -1.71 8.24
CA ILE A 3 11.21 -0.92 8.37
C ILE A 3 10.02 -1.75 7.86
N SER A 4 8.91 -1.71 8.58
CA SER A 4 7.62 -2.25 8.15
C SER A 4 6.62 -1.10 8.05
N VAL A 5 6.00 -0.93 6.89
CA VAL A 5 4.98 0.10 6.65
C VAL A 5 3.62 -0.57 6.60
N VAL A 6 2.73 -0.24 7.53
CA VAL A 6 1.36 -0.78 7.59
C VAL A 6 0.38 0.28 7.13
N ILE A 7 -0.43 -0.04 6.12
CA ILE A 7 -1.42 0.87 5.53
C ILE A 7 -2.80 0.25 5.69
N LEU A 8 -3.69 0.93 6.41
CA LEU A 8 -5.11 0.56 6.47
C LEU A 8 -5.85 1.23 5.30
N ASN A 9 -6.59 0.45 4.53
CA ASN A 9 -7.33 0.90 3.35
C ASN A 9 -8.84 0.66 3.49
N TYR A 10 -9.65 1.62 3.04
CA TYR A 10 -11.11 1.49 2.92
C TYR A 10 -11.67 2.36 1.79
N ASN A 11 -12.08 1.75 0.68
CA ASN A 11 -12.74 2.40 -0.47
C ASN A 11 -11.98 3.60 -1.08
N VAL A 12 -10.64 3.56 -1.13
CA VAL A 12 -9.79 4.67 -1.61
C VAL A 12 -8.72 4.24 -2.62
N ARG A 13 -9.09 3.47 -3.64
CA ARG A 13 -8.18 2.99 -4.70
C ARG A 13 -7.17 4.02 -5.22
N PHE A 14 -7.63 5.18 -5.69
CA PHE A 14 -6.76 6.17 -6.34
C PHE A 14 -5.67 6.71 -5.39
N PHE A 15 -6.05 7.04 -4.15
CA PHE A 15 -5.09 7.56 -3.18
C PHE A 15 -4.18 6.47 -2.63
N LEU A 16 -4.67 5.23 -2.51
CA LEU A 16 -3.84 4.09 -2.14
C LEU A 16 -2.73 3.87 -3.17
N GLU A 17 -3.03 3.96 -4.47
CA GLU A 17 -2.04 3.82 -5.54
C GLU A 17 -0.95 4.88 -5.44
N LEU A 18 -1.33 6.16 -5.29
CA LEU A 18 -0.38 7.26 -5.12
C LEU A 18 0.47 7.09 -3.84
N CYS A 19 -0.15 6.66 -2.74
CA CYS A 19 0.54 6.38 -1.49
C CYS A 19 1.60 5.28 -1.68
N LEU A 20 1.22 4.16 -2.30
CA LEU A 20 2.13 3.04 -2.56
C LEU A 20 3.30 3.46 -3.46
N GLN A 21 3.06 4.27 -4.50
CA GLN A 21 4.12 4.80 -5.35
C GLN A 21 5.11 5.66 -4.55
N SER A 22 4.60 6.58 -3.72
CA SER A 22 5.43 7.46 -2.87
C SER A 22 6.25 6.68 -1.84
N VAL A 23 5.63 5.72 -1.16
CA VAL A 23 6.29 4.88 -0.16
C VAL A 23 7.37 4.00 -0.81
N LYS A 24 7.07 3.35 -1.94
CA LYS A 24 8.06 2.54 -2.68
C LYS A 24 9.27 3.37 -3.10
N ALA A 25 9.05 4.60 -3.59
CA ALA A 25 10.14 5.51 -3.97
C ALA A 25 11.02 5.88 -2.75
N SER A 26 10.39 6.15 -1.60
CA SER A 26 11.08 6.54 -0.36
C SER A 26 11.85 5.39 0.29
N LEU A 27 11.42 4.15 0.08
CA LEU A 27 12.05 2.94 0.64
C LEU A 27 13.20 2.38 -0.21
N LYS A 28 13.53 3.00 -1.35
CA LYS A 28 14.62 2.53 -2.24
C LYS A 28 15.94 2.41 -1.48
N GLY A 29 16.53 1.22 -1.45
CA GLY A 29 17.78 0.92 -0.74
C GLY A 29 17.61 0.60 0.76
N ILE A 30 16.38 0.62 1.27
CA ILE A 30 16.06 0.23 2.65
C ILE A 30 15.37 -1.14 2.62
N SER A 31 15.95 -2.14 3.29
CA SER A 31 15.29 -3.44 3.50
C SER A 31 13.97 -3.21 4.25
N SER A 32 12.86 -3.40 3.57
CA SER A 32 11.54 -3.01 4.06
C SER A 32 10.43 -3.89 3.52
N GLU A 33 9.28 -3.86 4.18
CA GLU A 33 8.03 -4.47 3.74
C GLU A 33 6.89 -3.46 3.79
N ILE A 34 5.89 -3.65 2.93
CA ILE A 34 4.66 -2.88 2.91
C ILE A 34 3.51 -3.87 3.10
N ILE A 35 2.71 -3.66 4.14
CA ILE A 35 1.56 -4.48 4.49
C ILE A 35 0.31 -3.62 4.32
N VAL A 36 -0.53 -3.95 3.34
CA VAL A 36 -1.82 -3.30 3.16
C VAL A 36 -2.90 -4.15 3.81
N ILE A 37 -3.61 -3.57 4.77
CA ILE A 37 -4.77 -4.18 5.42
C ILE A 37 -6.01 -3.52 4.84
N ASP A 38 -6.83 -4.31 4.15
CA ASP A 38 -8.11 -3.85 3.63
C ASP A 38 -9.22 -4.03 4.67
N ASN A 39 -10.04 -2.99 4.87
CA ASN A 39 -11.17 -2.99 5.79
C ASN A 39 -12.49 -3.29 5.08
N ASN A 40 -12.53 -4.38 4.30
CA ASN A 40 -13.69 -4.80 3.51
C ASN A 40 -14.14 -3.73 2.52
N SER A 41 -13.22 -3.25 1.69
CA SER A 41 -13.53 -2.34 0.60
C SER A 41 -14.36 -3.02 -0.49
N SER A 42 -15.27 -2.26 -1.09
CA SER A 42 -16.09 -2.68 -2.24
C SER A 42 -15.60 -2.10 -3.57
N ASP A 43 -14.52 -1.31 -3.55
CA ASP A 43 -13.88 -0.74 -4.74
C ASP A 43 -12.77 -1.66 -5.30
N ASP A 44 -12.12 -1.24 -6.40
CA ASP A 44 -11.04 -2.04 -6.99
C ASP A 44 -9.68 -1.88 -6.28
N SER A 45 -9.62 -1.30 -5.08
CA SER A 45 -8.35 -1.08 -4.36
C SER A 45 -7.61 -2.39 -4.10
N CYS A 46 -8.32 -3.44 -3.67
CA CYS A 46 -7.75 -4.78 -3.47
C CYS A 46 -7.22 -5.40 -4.77
N ALA A 47 -7.92 -5.21 -5.89
CA ALA A 47 -7.49 -5.72 -7.18
C ALA A 47 -6.22 -4.99 -7.66
N MET A 48 -6.16 -3.67 -7.48
CA MET A 48 -5.00 -2.83 -7.81
C MET A 48 -3.75 -3.22 -7.00
N VAL A 49 -3.89 -3.58 -5.72
CA VAL A 49 -2.72 -4.01 -4.92
C VAL A 49 -2.15 -5.36 -5.35
N LYS A 50 -2.98 -6.23 -5.96
CA LYS A 50 -2.61 -7.61 -6.33
C LYS A 50 -2.05 -7.75 -7.76
N SER A 51 -2.13 -6.71 -8.59
CA SER A 51 -1.60 -6.68 -9.96
C SER A 51 -0.11 -6.39 -10.00
#